data_AF-A0A321LBV0-F1
#
_entry.id   AF-A0A321LBV0-F1
#
_cell.length_a   1.000
_cell.length_b   1.000
_cell.length_c   1.000
_cell.angle_alpha   90.00
_cell.angle_beta   90.00
_cell.angle_gamma   90.00
#
_symmetry.space_group_name_H-M   'P 1'
#
loop_
_entity.id
_entity.type
_entity.pdbx_description
1 polymer ?
#
loop_
_entity_poly.entity_id
_entity_poly.type
_entity_poly.pdbx_seq_one_letter_code
_entity_poly.pdbx_strand_id
1 'polypeptide(L)'
;MKTLSTTQAAKKLGITAMTLSRYIKAGKVPKPKTATSGGITIHFWTEAEIEHVRQLLPKIANGRKTRYQKQRQKKERRKKSKQ
;
A
#
# COMPACT_ATOMS: atom_id res chain seq x y z
N MET A 1 22.38 -9.76 6.86
CA MET A 1 21.04 -9.48 6.28
C MET A 1 20.94 -7.99 5.99
N LYS A 2 20.64 -7.59 4.76
CA LYS A 2 20.51 -6.17 4.40
C LYS A 2 19.12 -5.68 4.79
N THR A 3 19.05 -4.71 5.68
CA THR A 3 17.79 -4.05 6.06
C THR A 3 17.56 -2.85 5.14
N LEU A 4 16.35 -2.76 4.61
CA LEU A 4 15.91 -1.69 3.72
C LEU A 4 15.01 -0.72 4.49
N SER A 5 15.08 0.57 4.16
CA SER A 5 14.16 1.56 4.71
C SER A 5 12.77 1.42 4.09
N THR A 6 11.74 1.99 4.73
CA THR A 6 10.36 2.04 4.18
C THR A 6 10.31 2.57 2.76
N THR A 7 11.12 3.58 2.43
CA THR A 7 11.17 4.18 1.09
C THR A 7 11.73 3.19 0.06
N GLN A 8 12.80 2.47 0.42
CA GLN A 8 13.39 1.45 -0.45
C GLN A 8 12.45 0.25 -0.64
N ALA A 9 11.81 -0.21 0.45
CA ALA A 9 10.82 -1.27 0.40
C ALA A 9 9.62 -0.88 -0.49
N ALA A 10 9.09 0.33 -0.32
CA ALA A 10 7.99 0.84 -1.14
C ALA A 10 8.35 0.92 -2.63
N LYS A 11 9.58 1.35 -2.96
CA LYS A 11 10.08 1.37 -4.34
C LYS A 11 10.13 -0.03 -4.95
N LYS A 12 10.60 -1.04 -4.21
CA LYS A 12 10.61 -2.45 -4.66
C LYS A 12 9.19 -3.00 -4.87
N LEU A 13 8.23 -2.54 -4.08
CA LEU A 13 6.81 -2.94 -4.15
C LEU A 13 6.00 -2.15 -5.20
N GLY A 14 6.57 -1.12 -5.82
CA GLY A 14 5.86 -0.27 -6.77
C GLY A 14 4.76 0.60 -6.14
N ILE A 15 4.84 0.88 -4.84
CA ILE A 15 3.88 1.72 -4.10
C ILE A 15 4.58 2.93 -3.48
N THR A 16 3.82 3.93 -3.04
CA THR A 16 4.39 5.07 -2.32
C THR A 16 4.73 4.68 -0.87
N ALA A 17 5.79 5.28 -0.31
CA ALA A 17 6.17 5.07 1.10
C ALA A 17 5.00 5.39 2.05
N MET A 18 4.22 6.42 1.73
CA MET A 18 3.01 6.78 2.48
C MET A 18 1.94 5.67 2.45
N THR A 19 1.75 4.99 1.32
CA THR A 19 0.83 3.85 1.23
C THR A 19 1.31 2.69 2.09
N LEU A 20 2.61 2.37 2.03
CA LEU A 20 3.20 1.32 2.86
C LEU A 20 3.02 1.63 4.36
N SER A 21 3.32 2.86 4.80
CA SER A 21 3.09 3.29 6.18
C SER A 21 1.62 3.22 6.59
N ARG A 22 0.69 3.57 5.68
CA ARG A 22 -0.75 3.42 5.95
C ARG A 22 -1.16 1.96 6.12
N TYR A 23 -0.59 1.05 5.34
CA TYR A 23 -0.89 -0.37 5.47
C TYR A 23 -0.36 -0.95 6.78
N ILE A 24 0.82 -0.52 7.22
CA ILE A 24 1.35 -0.89 8.54
C ILE A 24 0.41 -0.39 9.64
N LYS A 25 0.01 0.89 9.59
CA LYS A 25 -0.92 1.47 10.59
C LYS A 25 -2.29 0.79 10.58
N ALA A 26 -2.76 0.37 9.42
CA ALA A 26 -4.04 -0.32 9.26
C ALA A 26 -3.96 -1.84 9.55
N GLY A 27 -2.79 -2.37 9.93
CA GLY A 27 -2.59 -3.81 10.18
C GLY A 27 -2.75 -4.70 8.94
N LYS A 28 -2.70 -4.13 7.73
CA LYS A 28 -2.88 -4.85 6.46
C LYS A 28 -1.62 -5.60 6.01
N VAL A 29 -0.47 -5.18 6.52
CA VAL A 29 0.83 -5.82 6.29
C VAL A 29 1.45 -6.13 7.64
N PRO A 30 2.29 -7.18 7.73
CA PRO A 30 3.05 -7.47 8.94
C PRO A 30 3.85 -6.25 9.39
N LYS A 31 3.89 -6.00 10.70
CA LYS A 31 4.67 -4.89 11.26
C LYS A 31 6.15 -5.28 11.18
N PRO A 32 6.97 -4.55 10.39
CA PRO A 32 8.39 -4.83 10.28
C PRO A 32 9.12 -4.48 11.58
N LYS A 33 10.38 -4.88 11.70
CA LYS A 33 11.23 -4.45 12.82
C LYS A 33 11.29 -2.92 12.87
N THR A 34 11.02 -2.35 14.05
CA THR A 34 11.09 -0.90 14.28
C THR A 34 12.20 -0.56 15.24
N ALA A 35 12.94 0.52 14.95
CA ALA A 35 13.73 1.19 15.97
C ALA A 35 13.27 2.64 16.09
N THR A 36 13.22 3.13 17.32
CA THR A 36 12.93 4.54 17.60
C THR A 36 14.23 5.22 18.00
N SER A 37 14.57 6.31 17.32
CA SER A 37 15.74 7.14 17.64
C SER A 37 15.35 8.60 17.52
N GLY A 38 15.64 9.41 18.55
CA GLY A 38 15.33 10.85 18.55
C GLY A 38 13.86 11.18 18.30
N GLY A 39 12.92 10.34 18.75
CA GLY A 39 11.48 10.52 18.51
C GLY A 39 10.98 10.07 17.13
N ILE A 40 11.87 9.59 16.25
CA ILE A 40 11.52 9.09 14.92
C ILE A 40 11.48 7.56 14.96
N THR A 41 10.36 6.96 14.53
CA THR A 41 10.24 5.51 14.35
C THR A 41 10.65 5.12 12.94
N ILE A 42 11.74 4.36 12.82
CA ILE A 42 12.26 3.83 11.55
C ILE A 42 11.81 2.37 11.43
N HIS A 43 11.22 2.03 10.28
CA HIS A 43 10.88 0.64 9.94
C HIS A 43 11.99 0.03 9.08
N PHE A 44 12.50 -1.12 9.52
CA PHE A 44 13.52 -1.92 8.84
C PHE A 44 12.88 -3.12 8.19
N TRP A 45 13.02 -3.19 6.87
CA TRP A 45 12.45 -4.25 6.05
C TRP A 45 13.53 -5.22 5.60
N THR A 46 13.25 -6.51 5.75
CA THR A 46 14.02 -7.57 5.12
C THR A 46 13.46 -7.89 3.73
N GLU A 47 14.29 -8.49 2.89
CA GLU A 47 13.88 -8.96 1.55
C GLU A 47 12.68 -9.93 1.66
N ALA A 48 12.67 -10.81 2.67
CA ALA A 48 11.59 -11.77 2.91
C ALA A 48 10.27 -11.09 3.29
N GLU A 49 10.30 -10.06 4.13
CA GLU A 49 9.11 -9.28 4.47
C GLU A 49 8.56 -8.52 3.26
N ILE A 50 9.45 -8.00 2.40
CA ILE A 50 9.04 -7.33 1.16
C ILE A 50 8.33 -8.31 0.24
N GLU A 51 8.87 -9.52 0.05
CA GLU A 51 8.25 -10.52 -0.81
C GLU A 51 6.90 -11.00 -0.24
N HIS A 52 6.81 -11.16 1.08
CA HIS A 52 5.55 -11.46 1.74
C HIS A 52 4.51 -10.35 1.49
N VAL A 53 4.88 -9.08 1.66
CA VAL A 53 3.99 -7.95 1.37
C VAL A 53 3.60 -7.94 -0.10
N ARG A 54 4.52 -8.23 -1.02
CA ARG A 54 4.24 -8.32 -2.46
C ARG A 54 3.12 -9.31 -2.77
N GLN A 55 3.11 -10.46 -2.11
CA GLN A 55 2.04 -11.46 -2.24
C GLN A 55 0.71 -11.03 -1.61
N LEU A 56 0.75 -10.21 -0.56
CA LEU A 56 -0.46 -9.67 0.09
C LEU A 56 -1.10 -8.52 -0.69
N LEU A 57 -0.32 -7.72 -1.42
CA LEU A 57 -0.81 -6.51 -2.12
C LEU A 57 -2.00 -6.75 -3.06
N PRO A 58 -2.04 -7.81 -3.91
CA PRO A 58 -3.19 -8.11 -4.75
C PRO A 58 -4.48 -8.33 -3.93
N LYS A 59 -4.37 -8.94 -2.74
CA LYS A 59 -5.51 -9.18 -1.84
C LYS A 59 -5.97 -7.88 -1.17
N ILE A 60 -5.03 -6.97 -0.88
CA ILE A 60 -5.30 -5.67 -0.24
C ILE A 60 -5.92 -4.66 -1.22
N ALA A 61 -5.61 -4.77 -2.52
CA ALA A 61 -6.13 -3.89 -3.58
C ALA A 61 -7.66 -3.99 -3.79
N ASN A 62 -8.29 -5.01 -3.21
CA ASN A 62 -9.69 -5.34 -3.50
C ASN A 62 -10.68 -4.50 -2.71
N GLY A 63 -11.16 -3.41 -3.32
CA GLY A 63 -12.52 -2.91 -3.06
C GLY A 63 -12.69 -1.39 -3.05
N ARG A 64 -11.62 -0.59 -2.93
CA ARG A 64 -11.78 0.86 -2.83
C ARG A 64 -11.90 1.51 -4.21
N LYS A 65 -13.13 1.55 -4.75
CA LYS A 65 -13.44 2.44 -5.88
C LYS A 65 -13.17 3.88 -5.49
N THR A 66 -12.28 4.55 -6.22
CA THR A 66 -12.03 5.98 -5.99
C THR A 66 -13.30 6.77 -6.30
N ARG A 67 -13.47 7.94 -5.67
CA ARG A 67 -14.58 8.86 -5.99
C ARG A 67 -14.68 9.07 -7.52
N TYR A 68 -13.53 9.20 -8.18
CA TYR A 68 -13.44 9.33 -9.63
C TYR A 68 -13.97 8.10 -10.37
N GLN A 69 -13.58 6.88 -9.98
CA GLN A 69 -14.11 5.65 -10.57
C GLN A 69 -15.64 5.52 -10.37
N LYS A 70 -16.17 5.94 -9.21
CA LYS A 70 -17.62 5.98 -8.97
C LYS A 70 -18.33 7.00 -9.88
N GLN A 71 -17.76 8.19 -10.03
CA GLN A 71 -18.31 9.22 -10.93
C GLN A 71 -18.26 8.78 -12.40
N ARG A 72 -17.17 8.14 -12.83
CA ARG A 72 -17.02 7.62 -14.19
C ARG A 72 -18.05 6.54 -14.50
N GLN A 73 -18.27 5.59 -13.58
CA GLN A 73 -19.34 4.59 -13.70
C GLN A 73 -20.73 5.24 -13.74
N LYS A 74 -20.99 6.29 -12.95
CA LYS A 74 -22.28 7.02 -12.99
C LYS A 74 -22.49 7.71 -14.35
N LYS A 75 -21.44 8.28 -14.94
CA LYS A 75 -21.49 8.93 -16.27
C LYS A 75 -21.70 7.90 -17.39
N GLU A 76 -21.01 6.77 -17.34
CA GLU A 76 -21.17 5.66 -18.31
C GLU A 76 -22.58 5.05 -18.24
N ARG A 77 -23.12 4.82 -17.04
CA ARG A 77 -24.51 4.33 -16.85
C ARG A 77 -25.55 5.29 -17.44
N ARG A 78 -25.38 6.60 -17.26
CA ARG A 78 -26.27 7.63 -17.83
C ARG A 78 -26.22 7.72 -19.36
N LYS A 79 -25.08 7.40 -19.98
CA LYS A 79 -24.98 7.37 -21.45
C LYS A 79 -25.70 6.16 -22.04
N LYS A 80 -25.56 4.98 -21.42
CA LYS A 80 -26.22 3.74 -21.86
C LYS A 80 -27.74 3.73 -21.73
N SER A 81 -28.33 4.57 -20.86
CA SER A 81 -29.79 4.64 -20.73
C SER A 81 -30.46 5.65 -21.67
N LYS A 82 -29.68 6.36 -22.49
CA LYS A 82 -30.15 7.37 -23.45
C LYS A 82 -30.02 6.91 -24.90
N GLN A 83 -29.57 5.68 -25.11
CA GLN A 83 -29.27 5.06 -26.39
C GLN A 83 -30.12 3.78 -26.49
#